data_AF-A0A3M7NTP7-F1
#
_entry.id   AF-A0A3M7NTP7-F1
#
_cell.length_a   1.000
_cell.length_b   1.000
_cell.length_c   1.000
_cell.angle_alpha   90.00
_cell.angle_beta   90.00
_cell.angle_gamma   90.00
#
_symmetry.space_group_name_H-M   'P 1'
#
loop_
_entity.id
_entity.type
_entity.pdbx_description
1 polymer ?
#
loop_
_entity_poly.entity_id
_entity_poly.type
_entity_poly.pdbx_seq_one_letter_code
_entity_poly.pdbx_strand_id
1 'polypeptide(L)'
;MAFTDPFDELLQLENKFYKEGYDAGVADSAHAGLVEGKVFGIEKGYEKALELGRIYGRALVWSKRLTNTDDNKSACAALSPAGQDLPVGELIQTMPRLPNNARLRKNINSLLALTDPVSLPRENSDESVSDLDGRIVKARAKAKMIATMIGETVATAAASTSQPGVTGIEDSTGLNARH
;
A
#
# COMPACT_ATOMS: atom_id res chain seq x y z
N MET A 1 18.84 67.11 -5.88
CA MET A 1 18.42 65.94 -5.08
C MET A 1 16.92 66.05 -4.94
N ALA A 2 16.17 65.11 -5.53
CA ALA A 2 14.71 65.15 -5.47
C ALA A 2 14.28 64.92 -4.01
N PHE A 3 13.47 65.82 -3.48
CA PHE A 3 12.82 65.62 -2.19
C PHE A 3 11.85 64.44 -2.33
N THR A 4 12.12 63.36 -1.59
CA THR A 4 11.16 62.27 -1.39
C THR A 4 9.97 62.85 -0.62
N ASP A 5 8.75 62.67 -1.12
CA ASP A 5 7.55 63.13 -0.42
C ASP A 5 7.44 62.38 0.91
N PRO A 6 7.37 63.06 2.06
CA PRO A 6 7.27 62.41 3.37
C PRO A 6 6.01 61.53 3.51
N PHE A 7 4.99 61.69 2.67
CA PHE A 7 3.78 60.86 2.69
C PHE A 7 3.81 59.68 1.70
N ASP A 8 4.81 59.59 0.81
CA ASP A 8 4.93 58.48 -0.16
C ASP A 8 4.98 57.12 0.55
N GLU A 9 5.66 57.07 1.70
CA GLU A 9 5.78 55.84 2.48
C GLU A 9 4.44 55.37 3.04
N LEU A 10 3.61 56.30 3.51
CA LEU A 10 2.28 56.04 4.04
C LEU A 10 1.30 55.65 2.92
N LEU A 11 1.38 56.33 1.77
CA LEU A 11 0.57 56.02 0.59
C LEU A 11 0.91 54.64 -0.01
N GLN A 12 2.16 54.17 0.14
CA GLN A 12 2.58 52.84 -0.30
C GLN A 12 2.41 51.74 0.76
N LEU A 13 2.01 52.09 1.98
CA LEU A 13 1.96 51.16 3.12
C LEU A 13 1.03 49.97 2.86
N GLU A 14 -0.15 50.21 2.28
CA GLU A 14 -1.10 49.16 1.91
C GLU A 14 -0.49 48.17 0.89
N ASN A 15 0.15 48.69 -0.16
CA ASN A 15 0.80 47.87 -1.17
C ASN A 15 1.95 47.04 -0.59
N LYS A 16 2.69 47.60 0.38
CA LYS A 16 3.74 46.87 1.10
C LYS A 16 3.16 45.71 1.90
N PHE A 17 2.10 45.93 2.68
CA PHE A 17 1.46 44.86 3.45
C PHE A 17 0.75 43.81 2.58
N TYR A 18 0.15 44.19 1.45
CA TYR A 18 -0.37 43.20 0.50
C TYR A 18 0.74 42.32 -0.06
N LYS A 19 1.86 42.93 -0.46
CA LYS A 19 2.99 42.19 -0.99
C LYS A 19 3.62 41.29 0.07
N GLU A 20 3.80 41.79 1.28
CA GLU A 20 4.30 41.03 2.43
C GLU A 20 3.38 39.83 2.72
N GLY A 21 2.08 40.03 2.83
CA GLY A 21 1.12 38.95 3.06
C GLY A 21 1.06 37.94 1.91
N TYR A 22 1.19 38.39 0.66
CA TYR A 22 1.28 37.51 -0.50
C TYR A 22 2.55 36.67 -0.48
N ASP A 23 3.71 37.31 -0.29
CA ASP A 23 5.02 36.63 -0.27
C ASP A 23 5.08 35.63 0.90
N ALA A 24 4.57 36.01 2.08
CA ALA A 24 4.43 35.13 3.24
C ALA A 24 3.50 33.95 2.94
N GLY A 25 2.32 34.19 2.36
CA GLY A 25 1.38 33.14 1.99
C GLY A 25 1.93 32.18 0.93
N VAL A 26 2.69 32.67 -0.04
CA VAL A 26 3.37 31.84 -1.05
C VAL A 26 4.46 30.98 -0.40
N ALA A 27 5.26 31.55 0.51
CA ALA A 27 6.29 30.81 1.22
C ALA A 27 5.69 29.69 2.10
N ASP A 28 4.64 30.02 2.87
CA ASP A 28 3.96 29.07 3.76
C ASP A 28 3.26 27.97 2.97
N SER A 29 2.55 28.32 1.89
CA SER A 29 1.86 27.34 1.05
C SER A 29 2.83 26.41 0.33
N ALA A 30 3.99 26.91 -0.12
CA ALA A 30 5.02 26.07 -0.72
C ALA A 30 5.59 25.07 0.30
N HIS A 31 5.82 25.51 1.54
CA HIS A 31 6.28 24.61 2.60
C HIS A 31 5.21 23.57 2.98
N ALA A 32 3.97 24.01 3.21
CA ALA A 32 2.85 23.15 3.54
C ALA A 32 2.60 22.10 2.46
N GLY A 33 2.58 22.50 1.18
CA GLY A 33 2.39 21.59 0.06
C GLY A 33 3.50 20.54 -0.06
N LEU A 34 4.75 20.90 0.25
CA LEU A 34 5.87 19.94 0.28
C LEU A 34 5.70 18.90 1.39
N VAL A 35 5.29 19.34 2.59
CA VAL A 35 5.08 18.44 3.72
C VAL A 35 3.90 17.50 3.46
N GLU A 36 2.77 18.06 3.01
CA GLU A 36 1.57 17.30 2.67
C GLU A 36 1.86 16.27 1.58
N GLY A 37 2.55 16.67 0.50
CA GLY A 37 2.92 15.75 -0.59
C GLY A 37 3.79 14.58 -0.12
N LYS A 38 4.72 14.82 0.82
CA LYS A 38 5.55 13.76 1.41
C LYS A 38 4.72 12.79 2.25
N VAL A 39 3.85 13.32 3.12
CA VAL A 39 2.99 12.50 3.98
C VAL A 39 2.05 11.64 3.14
N PHE A 40 1.38 12.26 2.17
CA PHE A 40 0.49 11.57 1.24
C PHE A 40 1.20 10.47 0.45
N GLY A 41 2.41 10.73 -0.05
CA GLY A 41 3.21 9.74 -0.76
C GLY A 41 3.52 8.51 0.08
N ILE A 42 3.88 8.70 1.36
CA ILE A 42 4.17 7.59 2.29
C ILE A 42 2.90 6.79 2.56
N GLU A 43 1.78 7.46 2.85
CA GLU A 43 0.50 6.81 3.12
C GLU A 43 0.06 5.93 1.95
N LYS A 44 0.07 6.48 0.73
CA LYS A 44 -0.33 5.74 -0.47
C LYS A 44 0.66 4.63 -0.83
N GLY A 45 1.95 4.85 -0.62
CA GLY A 45 2.96 3.80 -0.77
C GLY A 45 2.71 2.62 0.17
N TYR A 46 2.36 2.89 1.43
CA TYR A 46 2.06 1.86 2.42
C TYR A 46 0.78 1.08 2.08
N GLU A 47 -0.29 1.74 1.64
CA GLU A 47 -1.52 1.09 1.19
C GLU A 47 -1.25 0.08 0.06
N LYS A 48 -0.48 0.52 -0.96
CA LYS A 48 -0.08 -0.31 -2.10
C LYS A 48 0.77 -1.51 -1.66
N ALA A 49 1.74 -1.28 -0.77
CA ALA A 49 2.60 -2.35 -0.24
C ALA A 49 1.80 -3.38 0.59
N LEU A 50 0.87 -2.93 1.43
CA LEU A 50 0.00 -3.81 2.20
C LEU A 50 -0.85 -4.70 1.29
N GLU A 51 -1.44 -4.13 0.26
CA GLU A 51 -2.22 -4.90 -0.70
C GLU A 51 -1.38 -5.95 -1.42
N LEU A 52 -0.21 -5.56 -1.92
CA LEU A 52 0.69 -6.47 -2.59
C LEU A 52 1.15 -7.60 -1.66
N GLY A 53 1.43 -7.27 -0.40
CA GLY A 53 1.76 -8.24 0.66
C GLY A 53 0.62 -9.23 0.94
N ARG A 54 -0.64 -8.78 0.94
CA ARG A 54 -1.81 -9.68 1.06
C ARG A 54 -1.90 -10.65 -0.12
N ILE A 55 -1.64 -10.17 -1.34
CA ILE A 55 -1.62 -11.03 -2.54
C ILE A 55 -0.46 -12.03 -2.48
N TYR A 56 0.72 -11.57 -2.06
CA TYR A 56 1.90 -12.43 -1.86
C TYR A 56 1.64 -13.54 -0.85
N GLY A 57 1.07 -13.21 0.31
CA GLY A 57 0.71 -14.19 1.34
C GLY A 57 -0.24 -15.27 0.83
N ARG A 58 -1.27 -14.89 0.05
CA ARG A 58 -2.16 -15.86 -0.61
C ARG A 58 -1.41 -16.77 -1.59
N ALA A 59 -0.51 -16.20 -2.39
CA ALA A 59 0.29 -16.96 -3.32
C ALA A 59 1.18 -17.99 -2.62
N LEU A 60 1.76 -17.65 -1.47
CA LEU A 60 2.53 -18.58 -0.62
C LEU A 60 1.66 -19.73 -0.10
N VAL A 61 0.46 -19.42 0.41
CA VAL A 61 -0.48 -20.45 0.89
C VAL A 61 -0.87 -21.40 -0.25
N TRP A 62 -1.25 -20.87 -1.41
CA TRP A 62 -1.58 -21.70 -2.58
C TRP A 62 -0.39 -22.55 -3.05
N SER A 63 0.83 -22.00 -3.03
CA SER A 63 2.05 -22.74 -3.38
C SER A 63 2.29 -23.92 -2.44
N LYS A 64 2.19 -23.72 -1.12
CA LYS A 64 2.35 -24.78 -0.12
C LYS A 64 1.25 -25.84 -0.19
N ARG A 65 0.00 -25.45 -0.47
CA ARG A 65 -1.11 -26.41 -0.68
C ARG A 65 -0.87 -27.30 -1.91
N LEU A 66 -0.23 -26.77 -2.95
CA LEU A 66 0.09 -27.52 -4.15
C LEU A 66 1.22 -28.55 -3.90
N THR A 67 2.28 -28.18 -3.17
CA THR A 67 3.37 -29.12 -2.83
C THR A 67 2.86 -30.28 -1.97
N ASN A 68 2.00 -30.00 -0.99
CA ASN A 68 1.39 -31.03 -0.14
C ASN A 68 0.51 -32.03 -0.92
N THR A 69 0.05 -31.65 -2.12
CA THR A 69 -0.73 -32.53 -3.01
C THR A 69 0.18 -33.50 -3.76
N ASP A 70 1.39 -33.06 -4.13
CA ASP A 70 2.38 -33.91 -4.81
C ASP A 70 2.98 -34.97 -3.87
N ASP A 71 3.19 -34.63 -2.59
CA ASP A 71 3.85 -35.50 -1.61
C ASP A 71 2.93 -36.59 -1.02
N ASN A 72 1.61 -36.48 -1.18
CA ASN A 72 0.66 -37.28 -0.42
C ASN A 72 -0.38 -38.00 -1.31
N LYS A 73 0.05 -39.14 -1.88
CA LYS A 73 -0.85 -40.18 -2.43
C LYS A 73 -1.50 -41.06 -1.34
N SER A 74 -1.35 -40.73 -0.05
CA SER A 74 -1.90 -41.50 1.08
C SER A 74 -2.00 -40.65 2.34
N ALA A 75 -3.21 -40.15 2.63
CA ALA A 75 -3.79 -40.03 3.97
C ALA A 75 -5.11 -39.24 3.90
N CYS A 76 -6.14 -39.89 4.40
CA CYS A 76 -7.50 -39.41 4.56
C CYS A 76 -7.58 -38.25 5.57
N ALA A 77 -8.56 -37.37 5.36
CA ALA A 77 -8.85 -36.20 6.16
C ALA A 77 -9.23 -36.57 7.61
N ALA A 78 -8.68 -35.83 8.58
CA ALA A 78 -9.25 -35.74 9.92
C ALA A 78 -9.60 -34.27 10.19
N LEU A 79 -10.90 -34.02 10.36
CA LEU A 79 -11.44 -32.76 10.87
C LEU A 79 -11.16 -32.68 12.38
N SER A 80 -10.59 -31.56 12.84
CA SER A 80 -10.58 -31.17 14.26
C SER A 80 -10.54 -29.65 14.43
N PRO A 81 -10.94 -29.14 15.60
CA PRO A 81 -11.89 -28.03 15.69
C PRO A 81 -11.23 -26.65 15.68
N ALA A 82 -12.02 -25.68 15.20
CA ALA A 82 -11.68 -24.27 15.17
C ALA A 82 -11.43 -23.72 16.59
N GLY A 83 -10.31 -23.02 16.78
CA GLY A 83 -10.09 -22.17 17.98
C GLY A 83 -8.69 -22.18 18.61
N GLN A 84 -7.69 -22.86 18.04
CA GLN A 84 -6.30 -22.76 18.54
C GLN A 84 -5.43 -21.98 17.57
N ASP A 85 -4.54 -21.14 18.10
CA ASP A 85 -3.45 -20.47 17.38
C ASP A 85 -2.44 -21.51 16.89
N LEU A 86 -2.84 -22.28 15.89
CA LEU A 86 -2.01 -23.29 15.25
C LEU A 86 -0.93 -22.58 14.43
N PRO A 87 0.32 -23.08 14.44
CA PRO A 87 1.35 -22.57 13.55
C PRO A 87 0.85 -22.64 12.10
N VAL A 88 1.14 -21.60 11.30
CA VAL A 88 0.59 -21.40 9.93
C VAL A 88 0.75 -22.65 9.06
N GLY A 89 1.83 -23.43 9.25
CA GLY A 89 2.07 -24.68 8.54
C GLY A 89 1.03 -25.76 8.80
N GLU A 90 0.49 -25.85 10.02
CA GLU A 90 -0.50 -26.85 10.43
C GLU A 90 -1.90 -26.45 9.94
N LEU A 91 -2.22 -25.15 9.94
CA LEU A 91 -3.44 -24.64 9.32
C LEU A 91 -3.48 -24.91 7.81
N ILE A 92 -2.34 -24.84 7.11
CA ILE A 92 -2.28 -25.17 5.68
C ILE A 92 -2.60 -26.67 5.45
N GLN A 93 -2.28 -27.54 6.40
CA GLN A 93 -2.56 -28.98 6.28
C GLN A 93 -4.05 -29.31 6.45
N THR A 94 -4.80 -28.49 7.18
CA THR A 94 -6.25 -28.66 7.35
C THR A 94 -7.07 -28.09 6.19
N MET A 95 -6.46 -27.29 5.31
CA MET A 95 -7.13 -26.72 4.14
C MET A 95 -7.41 -27.76 3.03
N PRO A 96 -8.46 -27.57 2.21
CA PRO A 96 -8.72 -28.41 1.06
C PRO A 96 -7.54 -28.47 0.09
N ARG A 97 -7.19 -29.66 -0.38
CA ARG A 97 -6.11 -29.85 -1.35
C ARG A 97 -6.48 -29.21 -2.68
N LEU A 98 -5.47 -28.67 -3.36
CA LEU A 98 -5.66 -28.05 -4.67
C LEU A 98 -5.54 -29.09 -5.78
N PRO A 99 -6.26 -28.93 -6.90
CA PRO A 99 -6.10 -29.82 -8.04
C PRO A 99 -4.68 -29.72 -8.59
N ASN A 100 -4.02 -30.85 -8.83
CA ASN A 100 -2.68 -30.86 -9.41
C ASN A 100 -2.78 -30.51 -10.91
N ASN A 101 -2.57 -29.23 -11.24
CA ASN A 101 -2.68 -28.71 -12.58
C ASN A 101 -1.43 -27.88 -12.93
N ALA A 102 -0.74 -28.26 -14.01
CA ALA A 102 0.45 -27.56 -14.50
C ALA A 102 0.18 -26.08 -14.82
N ARG A 103 -1.01 -25.75 -15.34
CA ARG A 103 -1.43 -24.37 -15.61
C ARG A 103 -1.60 -23.57 -14.31
N LEU A 104 -2.19 -24.18 -13.28
CA LEU A 104 -2.34 -23.56 -11.97
C LEU A 104 -0.97 -23.28 -11.34
N ARG A 105 -0.07 -24.27 -11.37
CA ARG A 105 1.32 -24.14 -10.90
C ARG A 105 2.06 -22.98 -11.57
N LYS A 106 1.99 -22.89 -12.90
CA LYS A 106 2.61 -21.79 -13.67
C LYS A 106 2.03 -20.42 -13.29
N ASN A 107 0.72 -20.34 -13.09
CA ASN A 107 0.08 -19.10 -12.66
C ASN A 107 0.49 -18.68 -11.25
N ILE A 108 0.56 -19.63 -10.29
CA ILE A 108 1.03 -19.35 -8.92
C ILE A 108 2.49 -18.88 -8.94
N ASN A 109 3.37 -19.56 -9.67
CA ASN A 109 4.78 -19.15 -9.79
C ASN A 109 4.92 -17.76 -10.44
N SER A 110 4.12 -17.46 -11.47
CA SER A 110 4.06 -16.13 -12.07
C SER A 110 3.56 -15.07 -11.10
N LEU A 111 2.59 -15.39 -10.24
CA LEU A 111 2.10 -14.47 -9.21
C LEU A 111 3.17 -14.22 -8.14
N LEU A 112 3.88 -15.25 -7.69
CA LEU A 112 5.01 -15.12 -6.75
C LEU A 112 6.10 -14.22 -7.34
N ALA A 113 6.49 -14.41 -8.60
CA ALA A 113 7.47 -13.55 -9.26
C ALA A 113 6.99 -12.08 -9.34
N LEU A 114 5.70 -11.83 -9.55
CA LEU A 114 5.15 -10.47 -9.57
C LEU A 114 5.12 -9.81 -8.19
N THR A 115 5.08 -10.59 -7.12
CA THR A 115 4.87 -10.12 -5.74
C THR A 115 6.08 -10.34 -4.82
N ASP A 116 7.20 -10.81 -5.37
CA ASP A 116 8.43 -11.07 -4.63
C ASP A 116 9.01 -9.78 -4.02
N PRO A 117 9.09 -9.68 -2.68
CA PRO A 117 9.52 -8.47 -1.99
C PRO A 117 10.96 -8.04 -2.29
N VAL A 118 11.83 -8.96 -2.72
CA VAL A 118 13.22 -8.65 -3.06
C VAL A 118 13.31 -7.95 -4.42
N SER A 119 12.41 -8.29 -5.33
CA SER A 119 12.34 -7.76 -6.69
C SER A 119 11.62 -6.41 -6.80
N LEU A 120 10.99 -5.92 -5.72
CA LEU A 120 10.18 -4.68 -5.79
C LEU A 120 11.07 -3.43 -5.79
N PRO A 121 10.80 -2.45 -6.69
CA PRO A 121 11.36 -1.12 -6.60
C PRO A 121 10.98 -0.49 -5.25
N ARG A 122 11.94 0.13 -4.57
CA ARG A 122 11.72 0.86 -3.30
C ARG A 122 12.04 2.35 -3.41
N GLU A 123 12.34 2.79 -4.62
CA GLU A 123 12.62 4.19 -4.94
C GLU A 123 11.31 4.92 -5.24
N ASN A 124 11.27 6.21 -4.95
CA ASN A 124 10.10 7.07 -5.23
C ASN A 124 10.25 7.79 -6.59
N SER A 125 10.96 7.20 -7.55
CA SER A 125 11.01 7.72 -8.92
C SER A 125 9.69 7.42 -9.64
N ASP A 126 9.28 8.27 -10.58
CA ASP A 126 8.04 8.10 -11.33
C ASP A 126 7.99 6.74 -12.06
N GLU A 127 9.13 6.30 -12.60
CA GLU A 127 9.30 4.97 -13.20
C GLU A 127 9.06 3.84 -12.19
N SER A 128 9.66 3.91 -11.01
CA SER A 128 9.49 2.90 -9.95
C SER A 128 8.04 2.80 -9.45
N VAL A 129 7.36 3.94 -9.33
CA VAL A 129 5.95 3.99 -8.92
C VAL A 129 5.05 3.38 -9.99
N SER A 130 5.26 3.74 -11.26
CA SER A 130 4.52 3.19 -12.40
C SER A 130 4.71 1.67 -12.51
N ASP A 131 5.94 1.19 -12.33
CA ASP A 131 6.26 -0.24 -12.33
C ASP A 131 5.55 -1.00 -11.20
N LEU A 132 5.57 -0.44 -9.97
CA LEU A 132 4.87 -1.01 -8.84
C LEU A 132 3.36 -1.11 -9.11
N ASP A 133 2.75 -0.04 -9.62
CA ASP A 133 1.32 0.00 -9.96
C ASP A 133 0.97 -1.04 -11.04
N GLY A 134 1.80 -1.12 -12.08
CA GLY A 134 1.69 -2.13 -13.12
C GLY A 134 1.77 -3.56 -12.56
N ARG A 135 2.65 -3.81 -11.59
CA ARG A 135 2.76 -5.11 -10.89
C ARG A 135 1.52 -5.40 -10.05
N ILE A 136 1.00 -4.43 -9.30
CA ILE A 136 -0.21 -4.59 -8.47
C ILE A 136 -1.40 -4.96 -9.36
N VAL A 137 -1.60 -4.27 -10.48
CA VAL A 137 -2.68 -4.56 -11.43
C VAL A 137 -2.56 -5.99 -11.99
N LYS A 138 -1.37 -6.37 -12.44
CA LYS A 138 -1.10 -7.73 -12.96
C LYS A 138 -1.29 -8.80 -11.89
N ALA A 139 -0.82 -8.55 -10.66
CA ALA A 139 -0.94 -9.45 -9.53
C ALA A 139 -2.40 -9.66 -9.13
N ARG A 140 -3.21 -8.58 -9.06
CA ARG A 140 -4.66 -8.67 -8.82
C ARG A 140 -5.35 -9.54 -9.87
N ALA A 141 -5.08 -9.31 -11.15
CA ALA A 141 -5.67 -10.08 -12.24
C ALA A 141 -5.30 -11.57 -12.14
N LYS A 142 -4.03 -11.87 -11.85
CA LYS A 142 -3.54 -13.24 -11.66
C LYS A 142 -4.14 -13.92 -10.43
N ALA A 143 -4.24 -13.23 -9.30
CA ALA A 143 -4.85 -13.74 -8.08
C ALA A 143 -6.33 -14.09 -8.31
N LYS A 144 -7.08 -13.21 -9.00
CA LYS A 144 -8.47 -13.48 -9.37
C LYS A 144 -8.59 -14.72 -10.27
N MET A 145 -7.72 -14.83 -11.27
CA MET A 145 -7.67 -16.01 -12.15
C MET A 145 -7.40 -17.30 -11.37
N ILE A 146 -6.41 -17.31 -10.48
CA ILE A 146 -6.08 -18.48 -9.65
C ILE A 146 -7.28 -18.87 -8.78
N ALA A 147 -7.90 -17.91 -8.12
CA ALA A 147 -9.05 -18.17 -7.28
C ALA A 147 -10.24 -18.74 -8.05
N THR A 148 -10.51 -18.23 -9.25
CA THR A 148 -11.52 -18.83 -10.14
C THR A 148 -11.19 -20.26 -10.57
N MET A 149 -9.90 -20.60 -10.76
CA MET A 149 -9.47 -21.96 -11.09
C MET A 149 -9.64 -22.93 -9.91
N ILE A 150 -9.58 -22.42 -8.67
CA ILE A 150 -9.67 -23.21 -7.44
C ILE A 150 -11.13 -23.25 -6.91
N GLY A 151 -11.99 -22.34 -7.35
CA GLY A 151 -13.34 -22.15 -6.81
C GLY A 151 -13.38 -21.34 -5.51
N GLU A 152 -12.31 -20.58 -5.21
CA GLU A 152 -12.21 -19.71 -4.04
C GLU A 152 -12.60 -18.26 -4.38
N THR A 153 -13.14 -17.52 -3.42
CA THR A 153 -13.39 -16.08 -3.56
C THR A 153 -12.22 -15.27 -3.02
N VAL A 154 -11.66 -14.38 -3.85
CA VAL A 154 -10.69 -13.38 -3.36
C VAL A 154 -11.49 -12.23 -2.78
N ALA A 155 -11.66 -12.22 -1.46
CA ALA A 155 -12.11 -11.00 -0.77
C ALA A 155 -11.12 -9.87 -1.10
N THR A 156 -11.56 -8.91 -1.91
CA THR A 156 -10.88 -7.64 -2.07
C THR A 156 -11.11 -6.83 -0.78
N ALA A 157 -10.11 -6.08 -0.34
CA ALA A 157 -10.11 -5.40 0.97
C ALA A 157 -11.29 -4.43 1.21
N ALA A 158 -12.14 -4.17 0.21
CA ALA A 158 -13.34 -3.34 0.33
C ALA A 158 -14.40 -3.90 1.31
N ALA A 159 -14.36 -5.19 1.66
CA ALA A 159 -15.36 -5.81 2.54
C ALA A 159 -14.98 -5.80 4.04
N SER A 160 -13.83 -5.24 4.41
CA SER A 160 -13.32 -5.26 5.80
C SER A 160 -12.85 -3.89 6.28
N THR A 161 -13.56 -2.83 5.91
CA THR A 161 -13.39 -1.51 6.53
C THR A 161 -14.29 -1.40 7.76
N SER A 162 -14.01 -2.20 8.79
CA SER A 162 -14.29 -1.75 10.16
C SER A 162 -13.01 -1.05 10.60
N GLN A 163 -12.90 0.27 10.35
CA GLN A 163 -11.76 1.06 10.83
C GLN A 163 -11.79 1.09 12.37
N PRO A 164 -10.78 0.57 13.07
CA PRO A 164 -10.41 1.14 14.35
C PRO A 164 -9.73 2.48 14.02
N GLY A 165 -10.16 3.56 14.68
CA GLY A 165 -9.72 4.93 14.39
C GLY A 165 -8.22 5.05 14.15
N VAL A 166 -7.84 5.26 12.90
CA VAL A 166 -6.51 5.73 12.54
C VAL A 166 -6.55 7.22 12.82
N THR A 167 -6.03 7.63 13.97
CA THR A 167 -5.61 9.03 14.15
C THR A 167 -4.53 9.26 13.12
N GLY A 168 -4.87 10.06 12.09
CA GLY A 168 -3.99 10.40 11.00
C GLY A 168 -2.65 10.93 11.52
N ILE A 169 -1.60 10.70 10.73
CA ILE A 169 -0.23 11.15 10.99
C ILE A 169 -0.15 12.70 11.06
N GLU A 170 -1.25 13.36 10.71
CA GLU A 170 -1.56 14.78 10.80
C GLU A 170 -1.32 15.39 12.20
N ASP A 171 -1.40 14.60 13.28
CA ASP A 171 -1.19 15.09 14.66
C ASP A 171 0.30 15.34 15.01
N SER A 172 1.23 14.94 14.14
CA SER A 172 2.68 15.09 14.39
C SER A 172 3.25 16.47 14.03
N THR A 173 2.50 17.34 13.35
CA THR A 173 2.93 18.71 13.00
C THR A 173 2.53 19.77 14.03
N GLY A 174 1.76 19.38 15.07
CA GLY A 174 1.28 20.29 16.12
C GLY A 174 2.28 20.65 17.23
N LEU A 175 3.54 20.18 17.17
CA LEU A 175 4.55 20.49 18.19
C LEU A 175 5.20 21.88 17.97
N ASN A 176 4.46 22.91 18.41
CA ASN A 176 4.95 23.99 19.26
C ASN A 176 6.15 24.84 18.76
N ALA A 177 5.89 25.81 17.88
CA ALA A 177 6.69 27.04 17.86
C ALA A 177 6.11 28.01 18.92
N ARG A 178 6.48 27.80 20.20
CA ARG A 178 6.33 28.84 21.22
C ARG A 178 7.52 29.77 21.09
N HIS A 179 7.25 31.01 20.72
CA HIS A 179 8.17 32.13 20.89
C HIS A 179 7.53 33.20 21.75
#